data_AF-A0A830DED3-F1
#
_entry.id   AF-A0A830DED3-F1
#
_cell.length_a   1.000
_cell.length_b   1.000
_cell.length_c   1.000
_cell.angle_alpha   90.00
_cell.angle_beta   90.00
_cell.angle_gamma   90.00
#
_symmetry.space_group_name_H-M   'P 1'
#
loop_
_entity.id
_entity.type
_entity.pdbx_description
1 polymer ?
#
loop_
_entity_poly.entity_id
_entity_poly.type
_entity_poly.pdbx_seq_one_letter_code
_entity_poly.pdbx_strand_id
1 'polypeptide(L)'
;MMVPDASFHNFDNGRIEVSFSKDQVWAAYDDDDGMPRYYALVRQVISRKPFQMQISWLNSRSSCEFGPLNWIGSGHTKTCGGFKVGKCVVAKRLACFSHPVKWTKGARGGAVEIWPTKGDVWAVYRNWSPDWIEATSDEMMHKYDVVVVLDDYNDDAGARVAPLVKLAGFTSVFDVDEGRTHTILREEMFRFSHQVPFHILNGLEAVNAPKGSYELDPAALPLELLEVITDDEERVSLSLSL
;
A
#
# COMPACT_ATOMS: atom_id res chain seq x y z
N MET A 1 12.73 -14.70 6.22
CA MET A 1 13.46 -13.64 6.95
C MET A 1 12.48 -13.02 7.94
N MET A 2 12.91 -12.61 9.13
CA MET A 2 12.00 -11.92 10.06
C MET A 2 11.89 -10.45 9.66
N VAL A 3 10.66 -9.93 9.61
CA VAL A 3 10.40 -8.50 9.42
C VAL A 3 10.83 -7.78 10.71
N PRO A 4 11.64 -6.72 10.65
CA PRO A 4 12.03 -5.96 11.83
C PRO A 4 10.81 -5.23 12.40
N ASP A 5 10.80 -5.03 13.72
CA ASP A 5 9.76 -4.24 14.37
C ASP A 5 9.96 -2.74 14.06
N ALA A 6 8.85 -2.01 14.00
CA ALA A 6 8.86 -0.56 13.99
C ALA A 6 9.40 -0.01 15.32
N SER A 7 9.93 1.22 15.28
CA SER A 7 10.62 1.84 16.42
C SER A 7 9.67 2.40 17.48
N PHE A 8 8.48 2.89 17.08
CA PHE A 8 7.56 3.61 17.97
C PHE A 8 6.14 3.02 18.01
N HIS A 9 5.61 2.55 16.88
CA HIS A 9 4.24 2.06 16.75
C HIS A 9 4.17 0.55 16.53
N ASN A 10 3.30 -0.15 17.26
CA ASN A 10 3.04 -1.57 17.04
C ASN A 10 1.84 -1.77 16.09
N PHE A 11 2.14 -2.05 14.82
CA PHE A 11 1.15 -2.28 13.77
C PHE A 11 0.34 -3.58 13.93
N ASP A 12 0.85 -4.57 14.67
CA ASP A 12 0.15 -5.84 14.90
C ASP A 12 -1.05 -5.69 15.84
N ASN A 13 -1.09 -4.62 16.65
CA ASN A 13 -2.27 -4.29 17.46
C ASN A 13 -3.53 -4.08 16.61
N GLY A 14 -3.36 -3.69 15.34
CA GLY A 14 -4.45 -3.55 14.37
C GLY A 14 -4.95 -4.88 13.79
N ARG A 15 -4.20 -5.98 13.93
CA ARG A 15 -4.40 -7.26 13.22
C ARG A 15 -4.95 -8.38 14.11
N ILE A 16 -5.83 -8.02 15.03
CA ILE A 16 -6.41 -8.94 16.01
C ILE A 16 -7.87 -9.29 15.68
N GLU A 17 -8.41 -10.36 16.28
CA GLU A 17 -9.75 -10.88 15.97
C GLU A 17 -10.87 -9.84 16.16
N VAL A 18 -10.62 -8.85 17.02
CA VAL A 18 -11.59 -7.80 17.33
C VAL A 18 -11.62 -6.68 16.29
N SER A 19 -10.57 -6.53 15.48
CA SER A 19 -10.46 -5.47 14.46
C SER A 19 -11.35 -5.71 13.24
N PHE A 20 -11.70 -6.96 12.98
CA PHE A 20 -12.52 -7.34 11.82
C PHE A 20 -13.99 -7.09 12.08
N SER A 21 -14.64 -6.43 11.13
CA SER A 21 -16.08 -6.20 11.12
C SER A 21 -16.66 -6.36 9.72
N LYS A 22 -17.98 -6.54 9.68
CA LYS A 22 -18.74 -6.73 8.44
C LYS A 22 -18.61 -5.49 7.53
N ASP A 23 -18.58 -5.74 6.22
CA ASP A 23 -18.54 -4.74 5.15
C ASP A 23 -17.25 -3.89 5.11
N GLN A 24 -16.17 -4.35 5.76
CA GLN A 24 -14.82 -3.81 5.57
C GLN A 24 -14.10 -4.50 4.42
N VAL A 25 -13.23 -3.75 3.74
CA VAL A 25 -12.23 -4.33 2.84
C VAL A 25 -10.88 -4.29 3.53
N TRP A 26 -10.16 -5.41 3.47
CA TRP A 26 -8.82 -5.54 4.03
C TRP A 26 -7.83 -5.86 2.93
N ALA A 27 -6.67 -5.19 2.98
CA ALA A 27 -5.49 -5.57 2.24
C ALA A 27 -4.89 -6.85 2.84
N ALA A 28 -4.34 -7.69 1.99
CA ALA A 28 -3.74 -8.96 2.32
C ALA A 28 -2.47 -9.16 1.51
N TYR A 29 -1.50 -9.84 2.13
CA TYR A 29 -0.21 -10.13 1.52
C TYR A 29 -0.39 -11.09 0.34
N ASP A 30 0.28 -10.79 -0.76
CA ASP A 30 0.35 -11.68 -1.91
C ASP A 30 1.44 -12.74 -1.75
N ASP A 31 1.49 -13.65 -2.71
CA ASP A 31 2.44 -14.76 -2.74
C ASP A 31 3.68 -14.42 -3.62
N ASP A 32 3.85 -13.14 -4.03
CA ASP A 32 4.93 -12.67 -4.91
C ASP A 32 6.16 -12.25 -4.10
N ASP A 33 6.29 -10.96 -3.76
CA ASP A 33 7.29 -10.43 -2.83
C ASP A 33 6.73 -10.26 -1.40
N GLY A 34 5.48 -10.67 -1.17
CA GLY A 34 4.83 -10.65 0.14
C GLY A 34 4.26 -9.28 0.52
N MET A 35 4.02 -8.38 -0.44
CA MET A 35 3.43 -7.07 -0.19
C MET A 35 1.89 -7.12 -0.18
N PRO A 36 1.20 -6.17 0.49
CA PRO A 36 -0.25 -6.24 0.69
C PRO A 36 -1.08 -5.81 -0.54
N ARG A 37 -1.00 -6.56 -1.64
CA ARG A 37 -1.66 -6.25 -2.93
C ARG A 37 -3.02 -6.92 -3.13
N TYR A 38 -3.35 -7.94 -2.34
CA TYR A 38 -4.65 -8.59 -2.43
C TYR A 38 -5.68 -7.86 -1.57
N TYR A 39 -6.95 -7.92 -1.97
CA TYR A 39 -8.04 -7.36 -1.18
C TYR A 39 -9.14 -8.37 -0.93
N ALA A 40 -9.72 -8.29 0.27
CA ALA A 40 -10.82 -9.14 0.68
C ALA A 40 -11.92 -8.33 1.37
N LEU A 41 -13.15 -8.50 0.88
CA LEU A 41 -14.34 -7.97 1.52
C LEU A 41 -14.80 -8.91 2.65
N VAL A 42 -14.83 -8.41 3.87
CA VAL A 42 -15.35 -9.12 5.04
C VAL A 42 -16.88 -9.15 4.97
N ARG A 43 -17.46 -10.33 4.75
CA ARG A 43 -18.91 -10.52 4.71
C ARG A 43 -19.53 -10.58 6.10
N GLN A 44 -18.85 -11.27 7.02
CA GLN A 44 -19.23 -11.39 8.42
C GLN A 44 -18.14 -12.10 9.22
N VAL A 45 -18.06 -11.80 10.52
CA VAL A 45 -17.27 -12.57 11.48
C VAL A 45 -18.18 -13.64 12.08
N ILE A 46 -17.84 -14.92 11.89
CA ILE A 46 -18.63 -16.06 12.36
C ILE A 46 -18.34 -16.34 13.83
N SER A 47 -17.05 -16.41 14.18
CA SER A 47 -16.60 -16.66 15.55
C SER A 47 -15.26 -15.98 15.77
N ARG A 48 -14.99 -15.53 16.99
CA ARG A 48 -13.67 -15.00 17.39
C ARG A 48 -12.80 -16.06 18.07
N LYS A 49 -13.40 -17.14 18.60
CA LYS A 49 -12.68 -18.22 19.30
C LYS A 49 -13.36 -19.58 19.06
N PRO A 50 -12.79 -20.48 18.24
CA PRO A 50 -11.68 -20.24 17.31
C PRO A 50 -12.07 -19.19 16.26
N PHE A 51 -11.11 -18.40 15.78
CA PHE A 51 -11.39 -17.35 14.81
C PHE A 51 -11.87 -17.92 13.47
N GLN A 52 -13.00 -17.41 12.98
CA GLN A 52 -13.59 -17.73 11.69
C GLN A 52 -14.34 -16.52 11.15
N MET A 53 -14.06 -16.15 9.90
CA MET A 53 -14.83 -15.14 9.18
C MET A 53 -15.09 -15.56 7.74
N GLN A 54 -16.18 -15.03 7.18
CA GLN A 54 -16.46 -15.15 5.76
C GLN A 54 -15.93 -13.93 5.03
N ILE A 55 -15.14 -14.17 4.00
CA ILE A 55 -14.59 -13.15 3.12
C ILE A 55 -14.95 -13.44 1.67
N SER A 56 -14.83 -12.43 0.82
CA SER A 56 -14.85 -12.58 -0.62
C SER A 56 -13.64 -11.84 -1.20
N TRP A 57 -12.75 -12.58 -1.85
CA TRP A 57 -11.59 -12.00 -2.54
C TRP A 57 -12.05 -11.07 -3.67
N LEU A 58 -11.40 -9.92 -3.76
CA LEU A 58 -11.64 -8.94 -4.81
C LEU A 58 -10.74 -9.25 -6.00
N ASN A 59 -11.33 -9.30 -7.19
CA ASN A 59 -10.64 -9.69 -8.41
C ASN A 59 -10.71 -8.57 -9.44
N SER A 60 -9.59 -8.30 -10.07
CA SER A 60 -9.48 -7.37 -11.19
C SER A 60 -9.71 -8.14 -12.49
N ARG A 61 -10.72 -7.73 -13.27
CA ARG A 61 -11.04 -8.37 -14.58
C ARG A 61 -10.89 -7.43 -15.78
N SER A 62 -10.55 -6.17 -15.53
CA SER A 62 -10.36 -5.17 -16.58
C SER A 62 -9.43 -4.06 -16.11
N SER A 63 -8.65 -3.56 -17.05
CA SER A 63 -7.76 -2.40 -16.95
C SER A 63 -8.31 -1.15 -17.67
N CYS A 64 -9.46 -1.26 -18.34
CA CYS A 64 -9.97 -0.25 -19.27
C CYS A 64 -10.29 1.12 -18.65
N GLU A 65 -10.42 1.19 -17.32
CA GLU A 65 -10.65 2.45 -16.61
C GLU A 65 -9.44 3.40 -16.67
N PHE A 66 -8.24 2.86 -16.91
CA PHE A 66 -6.97 3.60 -17.02
C PHE A 66 -6.44 3.64 -18.45
N GLY A 67 -7.28 3.36 -19.45
CA GLY A 67 -6.88 3.39 -20.87
C GLY A 67 -6.57 2.01 -21.45
N PRO A 68 -5.82 1.94 -22.56
CA PRO A 68 -5.70 0.73 -23.38
C PRO A 68 -4.69 -0.30 -22.83
N LEU A 69 -3.90 0.04 -21.82
CA LEU A 69 -2.87 -0.83 -21.28
C LEU A 69 -3.49 -2.11 -20.68
N ASN A 70 -3.04 -3.27 -21.15
CA ASN A 70 -3.54 -4.58 -20.69
C ASN A 70 -2.76 -5.09 -19.47
N TRP A 71 -2.70 -4.29 -18.40
CA TRP A 71 -1.91 -4.59 -17.19
C TRP A 71 -2.18 -5.99 -16.61
N ILE A 72 -3.47 -6.34 -16.48
CA ILE A 72 -3.89 -7.63 -15.93
C ILE A 72 -3.55 -8.78 -16.89
N GLY A 73 -3.72 -8.56 -18.20
CA GLY A 73 -3.38 -9.58 -19.20
C GLY A 73 -1.88 -9.80 -19.36
N SER A 74 -1.04 -8.84 -18.94
CA SER A 74 0.41 -8.99 -18.81
C SER A 74 0.84 -9.72 -17.54
N GLY A 75 -0.11 -10.20 -16.72
CA GLY A 75 0.19 -10.97 -15.51
C GLY A 75 0.33 -10.14 -14.23
N HIS A 76 0.15 -8.81 -14.30
CA HIS A 76 0.33 -7.95 -13.14
C HIS A 76 -0.96 -7.75 -12.32
N THR A 77 -0.79 -7.60 -11.00
CA THR A 77 -1.91 -7.32 -10.09
C THR A 77 -2.26 -5.84 -10.12
N LYS A 78 -3.55 -5.54 -10.25
CA LYS A 78 -4.09 -4.18 -10.10
C LYS A 78 -4.51 -3.95 -8.65
N THR A 79 -4.09 -2.83 -8.05
CA THR A 79 -4.29 -2.54 -6.62
C THR A 79 -5.06 -1.25 -6.32
N CYS A 80 -5.47 -0.51 -7.35
CA CYS A 80 -6.49 0.54 -7.23
C CYS A 80 -7.48 0.47 -8.41
N GLY A 81 -8.61 1.19 -8.30
CA GLY A 81 -9.71 1.20 -9.24
C GLY A 81 -10.84 0.21 -8.91
N GLY A 82 -11.55 -0.26 -9.93
CA GLY A 82 -12.74 -1.10 -9.78
C GLY A 82 -12.45 -2.60 -9.68
N PHE A 83 -12.97 -3.24 -8.64
CA PHE A 83 -12.83 -4.67 -8.36
C PHE A 83 -14.16 -5.40 -8.38
N LYS A 84 -14.15 -6.66 -8.83
CA LYS A 84 -15.31 -7.56 -8.75
C LYS A 84 -15.20 -8.44 -7.52
N VAL A 85 -16.30 -8.56 -6.79
CA VAL A 85 -16.37 -9.44 -5.63
C VAL A 85 -16.45 -10.90 -6.08
N GLY A 86 -15.49 -11.70 -5.63
CA GLY A 86 -15.40 -13.13 -5.92
C GLY A 86 -16.33 -14.00 -5.08
N LYS A 87 -16.05 -15.31 -5.07
CA LYS A 87 -16.79 -16.28 -4.25
C LYS A 87 -16.54 -16.06 -2.76
N CYS A 88 -17.55 -16.38 -1.97
CA CYS A 88 -17.43 -16.37 -0.51
C CYS A 88 -16.65 -17.59 -0.02
N VAL A 89 -15.67 -17.38 0.86
CA VAL A 89 -14.85 -18.42 1.48
C VAL A 89 -14.70 -18.15 2.98
N VAL A 90 -14.35 -19.18 3.75
CA VAL A 90 -14.10 -19.06 5.20
C VAL A 90 -12.61 -18.90 5.45
N ALA A 91 -12.21 -17.77 6.03
CA ALA A 91 -10.88 -17.52 6.53
C ALA A 91 -10.79 -17.83 8.03
N LYS A 92 -9.72 -18.53 8.43
CA LYS A 92 -9.47 -18.96 9.82
C LYS A 92 -8.17 -18.40 10.40
N ARG A 93 -7.37 -17.72 9.58
CA ARG A 93 -6.07 -17.15 9.96
C ARG A 93 -6.09 -15.65 9.67
N LEU A 94 -5.51 -14.89 10.58
CA LEU A 94 -5.38 -13.44 10.48
C LEU A 94 -4.07 -12.99 9.83
N ALA A 95 -3.04 -13.82 9.89
CA ALA A 95 -1.68 -13.47 9.47
C ALA A 95 -1.55 -13.10 7.98
N CYS A 96 -2.53 -13.41 7.14
CA CYS A 96 -2.52 -12.99 5.74
C CYS A 96 -3.05 -11.56 5.53
N PHE A 97 -3.66 -10.93 6.54
CA PHE A 97 -4.23 -9.59 6.43
C PHE A 97 -3.26 -8.54 6.97
N SER A 98 -3.14 -7.44 6.22
CA SER A 98 -2.27 -6.33 6.58
C SER A 98 -3.05 -5.23 7.32
N HIS A 99 -4.03 -4.61 6.66
CA HIS A 99 -4.75 -3.45 7.19
C HIS A 99 -6.09 -3.25 6.47
N PRO A 100 -7.06 -2.54 7.07
CA PRO A 100 -8.29 -2.15 6.39
C PRO A 100 -8.00 -1.03 5.37
N VAL A 101 -8.69 -1.07 4.23
CA VAL A 101 -8.61 -0.03 3.20
C VAL A 101 -9.96 0.65 3.00
N LYS A 102 -9.91 1.94 2.67
CA LYS A 102 -11.10 2.70 2.30
C LYS A 102 -11.62 2.18 0.96
N TRP A 103 -12.93 2.04 0.85
CA TRP A 103 -13.57 1.58 -0.37
C TRP A 103 -14.94 2.23 -0.56
N THR A 104 -15.38 2.32 -1.81
CA THR A 104 -16.71 2.80 -2.18
C THR A 104 -17.44 1.77 -3.04
N LYS A 105 -18.77 1.80 -3.01
CA LYS A 105 -19.58 0.96 -3.89
C LYS A 105 -19.63 1.60 -5.27
N GLY A 106 -19.12 0.90 -6.28
CA GLY A 106 -19.09 1.40 -7.64
C GLY A 106 -20.48 1.56 -8.26
N ALA A 107 -20.59 2.49 -9.22
CA ALA A 107 -21.85 2.88 -9.85
C ALA A 107 -22.53 1.73 -10.62
N ARG A 108 -21.73 0.80 -11.19
CA ARG A 108 -22.21 -0.43 -11.81
C ARG A 108 -22.31 -1.51 -10.73
N GLY A 109 -23.49 -1.61 -10.14
CA GLY A 109 -23.81 -2.41 -8.96
C GLY A 109 -23.04 -3.73 -8.83
N GLY A 110 -22.24 -3.83 -7.76
CA GLY A 110 -21.47 -5.03 -7.41
C GLY A 110 -19.95 -4.85 -7.51
N ALA A 111 -19.47 -3.72 -8.04
CA ALA A 111 -18.05 -3.36 -7.98
C ALA A 111 -17.69 -2.73 -6.62
N VAL A 112 -16.55 -3.13 -6.09
CA VAL A 112 -15.87 -2.47 -4.97
C VAL A 112 -14.80 -1.58 -5.59
N GLU A 113 -14.79 -0.30 -5.26
CA GLU A 113 -13.82 0.66 -5.78
C GLU A 113 -12.85 1.06 -4.66
N ILE A 114 -11.56 0.99 -4.96
CA ILE A 114 -10.48 1.37 -4.03
C ILE A 114 -9.61 2.38 -4.76
N TRP A 115 -9.64 3.63 -4.31
CA TRP A 115 -8.93 4.73 -4.95
C TRP A 115 -7.91 5.31 -3.98
N PRO A 116 -6.75 5.81 -4.44
CA PRO A 116 -5.88 6.62 -3.61
C PRO A 116 -6.65 7.84 -3.09
N THR A 117 -6.70 8.00 -1.77
CA THR A 117 -7.35 9.16 -1.13
C THR A 117 -6.32 10.03 -0.43
N LYS A 118 -6.66 11.31 -0.25
CA LYS A 118 -5.80 12.27 0.43
C LYS A 118 -5.33 11.76 1.79
N GLY A 119 -4.02 11.84 2.01
CA GLY A 119 -3.34 11.43 3.22
C GLY A 119 -2.99 9.94 3.28
N ASP A 120 -3.42 9.12 2.31
CA ASP A 120 -2.98 7.73 2.23
C ASP A 120 -1.51 7.67 1.83
N VAL A 121 -0.77 6.70 2.38
CA VAL A 121 0.60 6.39 1.98
C VAL A 121 0.59 5.17 1.07
N TRP A 122 1.28 5.27 -0.06
CA TRP A 122 1.37 4.20 -1.05
C TRP A 122 2.81 3.95 -1.45
N ALA A 123 3.13 2.67 -1.67
CA ALA A 123 4.28 2.29 -2.45
C ALA A 123 3.91 2.38 -3.94
N VAL A 124 4.78 3.03 -4.72
CA VAL A 124 4.66 3.13 -6.18
C VAL A 124 5.88 2.49 -6.84
N TYR A 125 5.66 1.83 -7.97
CA TYR A 125 6.72 1.21 -8.75
C TYR A 125 7.69 2.29 -9.29
N ARG A 126 8.94 2.30 -8.81
CA ARG A 126 9.98 3.28 -9.21
C ARG A 126 10.27 3.22 -10.70
N ASN A 127 10.39 2.00 -11.23
CA ASN A 127 10.79 1.74 -12.62
C ASN A 127 9.59 1.43 -13.53
N TRP A 128 8.37 1.80 -13.12
CA TRP A 128 7.16 1.46 -13.86
C TRP A 128 7.28 1.86 -15.34
N SER A 129 6.86 0.95 -16.21
CA SER A 129 6.74 1.20 -17.64
C SER A 129 5.47 0.53 -18.18
N PRO A 130 4.76 1.18 -19.13
CA PRO A 130 3.65 0.53 -19.83
C PRO A 130 4.09 -0.68 -20.68
N ASP A 131 5.40 -0.84 -20.92
CA ASP A 131 5.98 -1.94 -21.69
C ASP A 131 6.31 -3.18 -20.84
N TRP A 132 5.98 -3.17 -19.54
CA TRP A 132 6.14 -4.35 -18.70
C TRP A 132 5.26 -5.51 -19.20
N ILE A 133 5.87 -6.69 -19.22
CA ILE A 133 5.28 -7.94 -19.67
C ILE A 133 5.51 -9.02 -18.61
N GLU A 134 4.87 -10.18 -18.77
CA GLU A 134 5.02 -11.31 -17.86
C GLU A 134 6.48 -11.78 -17.69
N ALA A 135 7.35 -11.51 -18.68
CA ALA A 135 8.77 -11.85 -18.64
C ALA A 135 9.67 -10.74 -18.05
N THR A 136 9.11 -9.59 -17.66
CA THR A 136 9.87 -8.53 -16.95
C THR A 136 10.33 -9.09 -15.61
N SER A 137 11.60 -8.88 -15.24
CA SER A 137 12.15 -9.49 -14.04
C SER A 137 11.64 -8.84 -12.75
N ASP A 138 11.47 -9.67 -11.72
CA ASP A 138 11.13 -9.27 -10.36
C ASP A 138 12.11 -8.21 -9.82
N GLU A 139 13.41 -8.37 -10.04
CA GLU A 139 14.42 -7.38 -9.62
C GLU A 139 14.20 -5.97 -10.20
N MET A 140 13.64 -5.90 -11.41
CA MET A 140 13.29 -4.63 -12.05
C MET A 140 11.97 -4.07 -11.51
N MET A 141 10.99 -4.96 -11.28
CA MET A 141 9.64 -4.58 -10.87
C MET A 141 9.55 -4.25 -9.38
N HIS A 142 10.18 -5.04 -8.51
CA HIS A 142 10.08 -4.95 -7.05
C HIS A 142 10.96 -3.83 -6.46
N LYS A 143 10.99 -2.68 -7.13
CA LYS A 143 11.62 -1.44 -6.68
C LYS A 143 10.55 -0.40 -6.46
N TYR A 144 10.54 0.17 -5.26
CA TYR A 144 9.47 1.04 -4.80
C TYR A 144 10.00 2.38 -4.33
N ASP A 145 9.27 3.42 -4.67
CA ASP A 145 9.27 4.67 -3.93
C ASP A 145 8.02 4.71 -3.05
N VAL A 146 8.10 5.38 -1.91
CA VAL A 146 6.94 5.58 -1.04
C VAL A 146 6.49 7.02 -1.18
N VAL A 147 5.19 7.23 -1.30
CA VAL A 147 4.59 8.55 -1.51
C VAL A 147 3.38 8.74 -0.61
N VAL A 148 3.12 9.98 -0.21
CA VAL A 148 1.86 10.40 0.40
C VAL A 148 0.97 11.05 -0.67
N VAL A 149 -0.30 10.69 -0.67
CA VAL A 149 -1.29 11.25 -1.60
C VAL A 149 -1.76 12.62 -1.08
N LEU A 150 -1.66 13.66 -1.90
CA LEU A 150 -1.93 15.04 -1.50
C LEU A 150 -3.39 15.45 -1.69
N ASP A 151 -4.07 14.86 -2.67
CA ASP A 151 -5.47 15.12 -3.02
C ASP A 151 -6.17 13.83 -3.44
N ASP A 152 -7.49 13.77 -3.27
CA ASP A 152 -8.28 12.63 -3.74
C ASP A 152 -8.16 12.47 -5.26
N TYR A 153 -8.06 11.23 -5.73
CA TYR A 153 -7.94 10.93 -7.15
C TYR A 153 -9.09 11.53 -7.98
N ASN A 154 -8.73 12.09 -9.13
CA ASN A 154 -9.66 12.64 -10.11
C ASN A 154 -9.26 12.16 -11.52
N ASP A 155 -10.23 11.74 -12.34
CA ASP A 155 -9.94 11.20 -13.68
C ASP A 155 -9.26 12.21 -14.63
N ASP A 156 -9.55 13.51 -14.50
CA ASP A 156 -8.98 14.56 -15.35
C ASP A 156 -7.58 15.00 -14.85
N ALA A 157 -7.38 15.02 -13.53
CA ALA A 157 -6.17 15.54 -12.91
C ALA A 157 -5.18 14.46 -12.43
N GLY A 158 -5.58 13.18 -12.37
CA GLY A 158 -4.81 12.10 -11.78
C GLY A 158 -4.76 12.13 -10.24
N ALA A 159 -3.70 11.54 -9.68
CA ALA A 159 -3.39 11.57 -8.25
C ALA A 159 -2.11 12.40 -8.02
N ARG A 160 -2.22 13.50 -7.29
CA ARG A 160 -1.06 14.31 -6.89
C ARG A 160 -0.43 13.69 -5.64
N VAL A 161 0.89 13.52 -5.65
CA VAL A 161 1.63 12.83 -4.59
C VAL A 161 2.90 13.59 -4.22
N ALA A 162 3.38 13.40 -2.99
CA ALA A 162 4.70 13.84 -2.53
C ALA A 162 5.54 12.62 -2.09
N PRO A 163 6.83 12.54 -2.44
CA PRO A 163 7.71 11.50 -1.94
C PRO A 163 7.82 11.53 -0.41
N LEU A 164 7.92 10.34 0.19
CA LEU A 164 8.34 10.13 1.56
C LEU A 164 9.80 9.66 1.54
N VAL A 165 10.68 10.44 2.15
CA VAL A 165 12.13 10.19 2.19
C VAL A 165 12.50 9.63 3.55
N LYS A 166 13.31 8.57 3.56
CA LYS A 166 13.73 7.92 4.79
C LYS A 166 14.64 8.84 5.61
N LEU A 167 14.37 8.94 6.91
CA LEU A 167 15.24 9.64 7.85
C LEU A 167 16.36 8.71 8.34
N ALA A 168 17.58 9.24 8.46
CA ALA A 168 18.71 8.48 8.96
C ALA A 168 18.52 8.00 10.40
N GLY A 169 19.16 6.87 10.73
CA GLY A 169 19.12 6.30 12.07
C GLY A 169 17.82 5.58 12.45
N PHE A 170 16.82 5.54 11.57
CA PHE A 170 15.55 4.84 11.81
C PHE A 170 15.32 3.69 10.82
N THR A 171 14.65 2.64 11.31
CA THR A 171 14.29 1.48 10.48
C THR A 171 13.26 1.83 9.42
N SER A 172 12.19 2.55 9.81
CA SER A 172 11.03 2.81 8.94
C SER A 172 10.39 4.18 9.15
N VAL A 173 11.17 5.20 9.53
CA VAL A 173 10.68 6.58 9.70
C VAL A 173 11.04 7.42 8.48
N PHE A 174 10.06 8.15 7.97
CA PHE A 174 10.14 8.93 6.74
C PHE A 174 9.56 10.33 6.96
N ASP A 175 10.03 11.30 6.19
CA ASP A 175 9.47 12.65 6.14
C ASP A 175 9.03 13.03 4.72
N VAL A 176 8.09 13.96 4.63
CA VAL A 176 7.52 14.38 3.34
C VAL A 176 8.47 15.35 2.65
N ASP A 177 8.84 15.04 1.40
CA ASP A 177 9.53 15.99 0.55
C ASP A 177 8.51 16.82 -0.25
N GLU A 178 8.09 17.94 0.35
CA GLU A 178 7.15 18.89 -0.27
C GLU A 178 7.71 19.56 -1.54
N GLY A 179 9.03 19.51 -1.78
CA GLY A 179 9.67 20.12 -2.94
C GLY A 179 9.54 19.29 -4.22
N ARG A 180 9.27 17.98 -4.10
CA ARG A 180 9.27 17.02 -5.22
C ARG A 180 7.90 16.43 -5.54
N THR A 181 6.84 17.21 -5.35
CA THR A 181 5.49 16.78 -5.69
C THR A 181 5.36 16.52 -7.20
N HIS A 182 4.64 15.47 -7.56
CA HIS A 182 4.30 15.18 -8.95
C HIS A 182 2.90 14.57 -9.04
N THR A 183 2.42 14.39 -10.26
CA THR A 183 1.10 13.83 -10.54
C THR A 183 1.26 12.50 -11.27
N ILE A 184 0.63 11.46 -10.75
CA ILE A 184 0.43 10.20 -11.45
C ILE A 184 -0.86 10.34 -12.25
N LEU A 185 -0.74 10.36 -13.58
CA LEU A 185 -1.88 10.54 -14.48
C LEU A 185 -2.78 9.31 -14.47
N ARG A 186 -4.02 9.48 -14.96
CA ARG A 186 -5.01 8.40 -15.09
C ARG A 186 -4.46 7.17 -15.81
N GLU A 187 -3.68 7.37 -16.87
CA GLU A 187 -3.07 6.29 -17.67
C GLU A 187 -1.92 5.58 -16.94
N GLU A 188 -1.39 6.18 -15.88
CA GLU A 188 -0.26 5.71 -15.10
C GLU A 188 -0.68 5.14 -13.73
N MET A 189 -1.97 5.02 -13.45
CA MET A 189 -2.47 4.56 -12.14
C MET A 189 -2.00 3.14 -11.78
N PHE A 190 -1.52 2.35 -12.74
CA PHE A 190 -0.84 1.07 -12.48
C PHE A 190 0.52 1.21 -11.80
N ARG A 191 1.05 2.43 -11.64
CA ARG A 191 2.22 2.73 -10.79
C ARG A 191 1.95 2.44 -9.32
N PHE A 192 0.71 2.59 -8.85
CA PHE A 192 0.36 2.27 -7.46
C PHE A 192 0.50 0.77 -7.23
N SER A 193 1.39 0.39 -6.32
CA SER A 193 1.63 -1.01 -5.97
C SER A 193 0.76 -1.45 -4.82
N HIS A 194 0.83 -0.78 -3.66
CA HIS A 194 0.04 -1.11 -2.48
C HIS A 194 0.00 0.05 -1.49
N GLN A 195 -1.01 0.06 -0.61
CA GLN A 195 -1.04 0.96 0.54
C GLN A 195 -0.06 0.50 1.62
N VAL A 196 0.62 1.45 2.25
CA VAL A 196 1.55 1.20 3.36
C VAL A 196 0.92 1.76 4.63
N PRO A 197 0.63 0.93 5.64
CA PRO A 197 0.16 1.42 6.94
C PRO A 197 1.20 2.33 7.57
N PHE A 198 0.74 3.36 8.29
CA PHE A 198 1.62 4.33 8.92
C PHE A 198 1.06 4.88 10.23
N HIS A 199 1.95 5.47 11.02
CA HIS A 199 1.66 6.25 12.21
C HIS A 199 2.39 7.59 12.12
N ILE A 200 1.67 8.69 12.34
CA ILE A 200 2.31 10.02 12.40
C ILE A 200 2.82 10.24 13.82
N LEU A 201 4.11 10.46 13.94
CA LEU A 201 4.77 10.66 15.23
C LEU A 201 4.37 12.00 15.84
N ASN A 202 3.97 11.99 17.10
CA ASN A 202 3.58 13.19 17.83
C ASN A 202 4.73 13.79 18.67
N GLY A 203 5.86 13.08 18.77
CA GLY A 203 7.07 13.48 19.48
C GLY A 203 7.06 13.12 20.98
N LEU A 204 6.05 12.38 21.45
CA LEU A 204 5.93 11.91 22.82
C LEU A 204 6.28 10.42 22.97
N GLU A 205 6.52 9.73 21.85
CA GLU A 205 6.83 8.30 21.81
C GLU A 205 8.20 8.00 22.42
N ALA A 206 9.21 8.84 22.13
CA ALA A 206 10.55 8.77 22.68
C ALA A 206 11.28 10.13 22.56
N VAL A 207 12.42 10.27 23.25
CA VAL A 207 13.24 11.51 23.25
C VAL A 207 13.70 11.92 21.85
N ASN A 208 13.93 10.94 20.96
CA ASN A 208 14.41 11.14 19.61
C ASN A 208 13.31 10.98 18.54
N ALA A 209 12.03 10.91 18.90
CA ALA A 209 10.95 10.75 17.93
C ALA A 209 10.76 12.04 17.11
N PRO A 210 10.98 12.02 15.79
CA PRO A 210 10.84 13.21 14.97
C PRO A 210 9.35 13.53 14.77
N LYS A 211 8.87 14.57 15.46
CA LYS A 211 7.47 14.98 15.43
C LYS A 211 7.04 15.38 14.01
N GLY A 212 5.91 14.84 13.57
CA GLY A 212 5.31 15.10 12.26
C GLY A 212 5.74 14.11 11.18
N SER A 213 6.79 13.31 11.42
CA SER A 213 7.25 12.28 10.51
C SER A 213 6.35 11.05 10.53
N TYR A 214 6.45 10.26 9.46
CA TYR A 214 5.68 9.06 9.21
C TYR A 214 6.51 7.84 9.59
N GLU A 215 6.11 7.12 10.63
CA GLU A 215 6.59 5.77 10.82
C GLU A 215 5.73 4.81 10.01
N LEU A 216 6.37 4.09 9.09
CA LEU A 216 5.73 3.14 8.20
C LEU A 216 5.85 1.73 8.76
N ASP A 217 4.87 0.89 8.44
CA ASP A 217 4.87 -0.52 8.80
C ASP A 217 5.93 -1.31 8.02
N PRO A 218 6.95 -1.87 8.70
CA PRO A 218 8.01 -2.61 8.03
C PRO A 218 7.52 -3.83 7.24
N ALA A 219 6.37 -4.41 7.60
CA ALA A 219 5.80 -5.56 6.90
C ALA A 219 5.21 -5.18 5.53
N ALA A 220 5.12 -3.89 5.21
CA ALA A 220 4.67 -3.37 3.91
C ALA A 220 5.77 -2.55 3.21
N LEU A 221 7.04 -2.82 3.54
CA LEU A 221 8.19 -2.20 2.89
C LEU A 221 9.15 -3.26 2.34
N PRO A 222 9.76 -3.04 1.16
CA PRO A 222 10.86 -3.88 0.69
C PRO A 222 12.06 -3.78 1.64
N LEU A 223 12.85 -4.85 1.73
CA LEU A 223 14.00 -4.95 2.65
C LEU A 223 15.00 -3.80 2.47
N GLU A 224 15.19 -3.34 1.24
CA GLU A 224 16.07 -2.23 0.89
C GLU A 224 15.68 -0.93 1.58
N LEU A 225 14.37 -0.69 1.78
CA LEU A 225 13.86 0.47 2.50
C LEU A 225 13.90 0.31 4.02
N LEU A 226 14.30 -0.86 4.53
CA LEU A 226 14.45 -1.13 5.96
C LEU A 226 15.90 -1.01 6.44
N GLU A 227 16.87 -1.00 5.52
CA GLU A 227 18.29 -0.78 5.86
C GLU A 227 18.49 0.60 6.48
N VAL A 228 19.02 0.65 7.70
CA VAL A 228 19.24 1.92 8.42
C VAL A 228 20.35 2.68 7.71
N ILE A 229 20.00 3.84 7.16
CA ILE A 229 20.96 4.74 6.51
C ILE A 229 21.60 5.67 7.53
N THR A 230 22.81 6.10 7.20
CA THR A 230 23.57 7.11 7.95
C THR A 230 23.21 8.53 7.52
N ASP A 231 23.51 9.53 8.36
CA ASP A 231 23.26 10.95 8.06
C ASP A 231 23.92 11.42 6.76
N ASP A 232 25.09 10.85 6.42
CA ASP A 232 25.80 11.16 5.17
C ASP A 232 25.04 10.61 3.94
N GLU A 233 24.45 9.42 4.04
CA GLU A 233 23.65 8.81 2.97
C GLU A 233 22.30 9.51 2.79
N GLU A 234 21.67 9.96 3.88
CA GLU A 234 20.45 10.77 3.81
C GLU A 234 20.70 12.06 3.02
N ARG A 235 21.77 12.80 3.33
CA ARG A 235 22.16 14.01 2.60
C ARG A 235 22.42 13.75 1.13
N VAL A 236 23.07 12.64 0.81
CA VAL A 236 23.33 12.25 -0.58
C VAL A 236 22.03 11.92 -1.30
N SER A 237 21.11 11.19 -0.67
CA SER A 237 19.81 10.83 -1.26
C SER A 237 18.95 12.06 -1.60
N LEU A 238 18.96 13.06 -0.72
CA LEU A 238 18.31 14.36 -0.94
C LEU A 238 18.99 15.15 -2.08
N SER A 239 20.31 14.99 -2.26
CA SER A 239 21.08 15.70 -3.29
C SER A 239 21.04 15.07 -4.68
N LEU A 240 20.96 13.74 -4.79
CA LEU A 240 20.88 12.99 -6.05
C LEU A 240 19.49 13.00 -6.68
N SER A 241 18.52 13.56 -5.97
CA SER A 241 17.15 13.71 -6.44
C SER A 241 16.75 15.16 -6.77
N LEU A 242 17.75 16.04 -6.85
CA LEU A 242 17.73 17.35 -7.53
C LEU A 242 18.04 17.20 -9.03
#